data_AF-A0A1Q4G076-F1
#
_entry.id   AF-A0A1Q4G076-F1
#
_cell.length_a   1.000
_cell.length_b   1.000
_cell.length_c   1.000
_cell.angle_alpha   90.00
_cell.angle_beta   90.00
_cell.angle_gamma   90.00
#
_symmetry.space_group_name_H-M   'P 1'
#
loop_
_entity.id
_entity.type
_entity.pdbx_description
1 polymer ?
#
loop_
_entity_poly.entity_id
_entity_poly.type
_entity_poly.pdbx_seq_one_letter_code
_entity_poly.pdbx_strand_id
1 'polypeptide(L)'
;MKIGALAVAAIVVVGVVGMQLLGMAERIPDGPRLWIMAQYSGAAALGIGLLALLFLIPKANRNLPAFLKAFVVIGTLSCLGNCGGWMKKFQGPDKRIAGTSGVSVEAPSDWMATAHPKEAELMVMDWAGTASVTVMIAGPADPGVTTAQVEETLAAFEEQARGLVGEPVGSFVCGTSCLGREYDVERSGRSLRVLLAVKSVNGRWLFIHGTLVGSSRLKQSPRVVAVIASAAVPPAPVTPH
;
A
#
# COMPACT_ATOMS: atom_id res chain seq x y z
N MET A 1 49.11 -10.42 -1.03
CA MET A 1 48.12 -11.08 -1.93
C MET A 1 47.04 -11.92 -1.24
N LYS A 2 47.00 -12.10 0.09
CA LYS A 2 46.00 -12.98 0.75
C LYS A 2 44.64 -12.31 1.10
N ILE A 3 44.59 -10.98 1.21
CA ILE A 3 43.35 -10.22 1.54
C ILE A 3 42.42 -10.09 0.32
N GLY A 4 42.98 -10.03 -0.89
CA GLY A 4 42.20 -9.90 -2.13
C GLY A 4 41.31 -11.12 -2.42
N ALA A 5 41.77 -12.33 -2.12
CA ALA A 5 40.99 -13.55 -2.35
C ALA A 5 39.78 -13.65 -1.39
N LEU A 6 39.96 -13.23 -0.14
CA LEU A 6 38.89 -13.19 0.87
C LEU A 6 37.83 -12.13 0.54
N ALA A 7 38.26 -10.97 0.04
CA ALA A 7 37.35 -9.92 -0.42
C ALA A 7 36.58 -10.34 -1.68
N VAL A 8 37.25 -10.97 -2.64
CA VAL A 8 36.60 -11.50 -3.86
C VAL A 8 35.62 -12.63 -3.52
N ALA A 9 35.97 -13.53 -2.60
CA ALA A 9 35.07 -14.57 -2.13
C ALA A 9 33.83 -13.98 -1.43
N ALA A 10 33.99 -12.97 -0.58
CA ALA A 10 32.87 -12.27 0.05
C ALA A 10 31.96 -11.57 -0.98
N ILE A 11 32.54 -10.97 -2.03
CA ILE A 11 31.79 -10.33 -3.13
C ILE A 11 31.01 -11.36 -3.94
N VAL A 12 31.60 -12.51 -4.26
CA VAL A 12 30.92 -13.59 -4.96
C VAL A 12 29.79 -14.16 -4.09
N VAL A 13 30.01 -14.31 -2.78
CA VAL A 13 28.96 -14.78 -1.87
C VAL A 13 27.82 -13.76 -1.75
N VAL A 14 28.10 -12.46 -1.59
CA VAL A 14 27.06 -11.42 -1.52
C VAL A 14 26.34 -11.25 -2.86
N GLY A 15 27.05 -11.35 -3.98
CA GLY A 15 26.48 -11.29 -5.33
C GLY A 15 25.64 -12.52 -5.67
N VAL A 16 26.07 -13.72 -5.28
CA VAL A 16 25.33 -14.98 -5.47
C VAL A 16 24.14 -15.07 -4.52
N VAL A 17 24.28 -14.70 -3.24
CA VAL A 17 23.15 -14.63 -2.31
C VAL A 17 22.16 -13.55 -2.75
N GLY A 18 22.66 -12.40 -3.22
CA GLY A 18 21.85 -11.37 -3.86
C GLY A 18 21.10 -11.91 -5.08
N MET A 19 21.76 -12.60 -6.00
CA MET A 19 21.14 -13.21 -7.18
C MET A 19 20.18 -14.36 -6.87
N GLN A 20 20.46 -15.19 -5.86
CA GLN A 20 19.55 -16.25 -5.44
C GLN A 20 18.30 -15.68 -4.76
N LEU A 21 18.44 -14.58 -4.01
CA LEU A 21 17.29 -13.83 -3.48
C LEU A 21 16.52 -13.08 -4.58
N LEU A 22 17.20 -12.62 -5.64
CA LEU A 22 16.57 -12.10 -6.86
C LEU A 22 15.80 -13.19 -7.62
N GLY A 23 16.29 -14.44 -7.63
CA GLY A 23 15.57 -15.60 -8.18
C GLY A 23 14.38 -16.05 -7.33
N MET A 24 14.40 -15.81 -6.02
CA MET A 24 13.25 -16.00 -5.14
C MET A 24 12.19 -14.89 -5.23
N ALA A 25 12.48 -13.81 -5.98
CA ALA A 25 11.59 -12.65 -6.14
C ALA A 25 10.35 -12.91 -7.01
N GLU A 26 10.16 -14.12 -7.55
CA GLU A 26 8.90 -14.53 -8.19
C GLU A 26 7.75 -14.70 -7.18
N ARG A 27 8.01 -14.70 -5.86
CA ARG A 27 6.98 -14.86 -4.82
C ARG A 27 6.66 -13.58 -4.02
N ILE A 28 7.18 -12.42 -4.42
CA ILE A 28 7.01 -11.15 -3.68
C ILE A 28 6.29 -10.11 -4.57
N PRO A 29 5.16 -9.51 -4.13
CA PRO A 29 4.38 -8.54 -4.91
C PRO A 29 5.17 -7.27 -5.27
N ASP A 30 4.77 -6.61 -6.35
CA ASP A 30 5.56 -5.59 -7.06
C ASP A 30 5.92 -4.33 -6.24
N GLY A 31 5.07 -3.90 -5.30
CA GLY A 31 5.35 -2.75 -4.42
C GLY A 31 6.50 -3.01 -3.43
N PRO A 32 6.43 -4.08 -2.61
CA PRO A 32 7.55 -4.56 -1.80
C PRO A 32 8.77 -4.97 -2.65
N ARG A 33 8.56 -5.47 -3.87
CA ARG A 33 9.62 -5.86 -4.79
C ARG A 33 10.45 -4.65 -5.21
N LEU A 34 9.84 -3.54 -5.65
CA LEU A 34 10.58 -2.30 -5.96
C LEU A 34 11.33 -1.75 -4.75
N TRP A 35 10.74 -1.82 -3.55
CA TRP A 35 11.36 -1.34 -2.31
C TRP A 35 12.58 -2.19 -1.88
N ILE A 36 12.43 -3.51 -1.92
CA ILE A 36 13.49 -4.48 -1.61
C ILE A 36 14.59 -4.41 -2.68
N MET A 37 14.22 -4.31 -3.96
CA MET A 37 15.16 -4.16 -5.08
C MET A 37 15.93 -2.84 -4.99
N ALA A 38 15.28 -1.73 -4.61
CA ALA A 38 15.93 -0.42 -4.41
C ALA A 38 16.91 -0.43 -3.22
N GLN A 39 16.56 -1.09 -2.11
CA GLN A 39 17.48 -1.24 -0.98
C GLN A 39 18.67 -2.13 -1.30
N TYR A 40 18.47 -3.28 -1.95
CA TYR A 40 19.56 -4.18 -2.29
C TYR A 40 20.44 -3.65 -3.43
N SER A 41 19.88 -2.96 -4.42
CA SER A 41 20.67 -2.25 -5.44
C SER A 41 21.44 -1.08 -4.85
N GLY A 42 20.85 -0.33 -3.90
CA GLY A 42 21.54 0.71 -3.13
C GLY A 42 22.70 0.15 -2.29
N ALA A 43 22.50 -0.99 -1.61
CA ALA A 43 23.55 -1.66 -0.84
C ALA A 43 24.66 -2.25 -1.72
N ALA A 44 24.30 -2.84 -2.88
CA ALA A 44 25.27 -3.33 -3.86
C ALA A 44 26.07 -2.19 -4.49
N ALA A 45 25.43 -1.05 -4.80
CA ALA A 45 26.09 0.15 -5.30
C ALA A 45 27.03 0.79 -4.27
N LEU A 46 26.64 0.82 -2.99
CA LEU A 46 27.50 1.23 -1.88
C LEU A 46 28.71 0.31 -1.73
N GLY A 47 28.53 -1.00 -1.86
CA GLY A 47 29.62 -1.98 -1.84
C GLY A 47 30.62 -1.79 -2.98
N ILE A 48 30.13 -1.64 -4.22
CA ILE A 48 30.97 -1.33 -5.39
C ILE A 48 31.65 0.03 -5.24
N GLY A 49 30.96 1.00 -4.64
CA GLY A 49 31.51 2.33 -4.43
C GLY A 49 32.61 2.41 -3.38
N LEU A 50 32.47 1.64 -2.30
CA LEU A 50 33.49 1.47 -1.28
C LEU A 50 34.73 0.77 -1.86
N LEU A 51 34.54 -0.23 -2.73
CA LEU A 51 35.63 -0.89 -3.47
C LEU A 51 36.33 0.09 -4.42
N ALA A 52 35.58 0.90 -5.17
CA ALA A 52 36.15 1.91 -6.05
C ALA A 52 36.98 2.95 -5.27
N LEU A 53 36.49 3.40 -4.10
CA LEU A 53 37.26 4.25 -3.19
C LEU A 53 38.55 3.56 -2.73
N LEU A 54 38.49 2.32 -2.23
CA LEU A 54 39.67 1.60 -1.75
C LEU A 54 40.73 1.32 -2.84
N PHE A 55 40.31 1.10 -4.09
CA PHE A 55 41.22 0.86 -5.22
C PHE A 55 41.73 2.14 -5.91
N LEU A 56 40.95 3.23 -5.86
CA LEU A 56 41.28 4.48 -6.56
C LEU A 56 41.90 5.55 -5.66
N ILE A 57 41.66 5.55 -4.34
CA ILE A 57 42.33 6.47 -3.39
C ILE A 57 43.87 6.41 -3.52
N PRO A 58 44.52 5.23 -3.63
CA PRO A 58 45.97 5.17 -3.84
C PRO A 58 46.43 5.68 -5.23
N LYS A 59 45.52 5.83 -6.19
CA LYS A 59 45.79 6.26 -7.58
C LYS A 59 45.18 7.63 -7.93
N ALA A 60 44.52 8.30 -6.98
CA ALA A 60 43.68 9.47 -7.20
C ALA A 60 44.43 10.67 -7.80
N ASN A 61 45.73 10.80 -7.51
CA ASN A 61 46.56 11.88 -8.06
C ASN A 61 46.82 11.79 -9.57
N ARG A 62 46.59 10.64 -10.23
CA ARG A 62 46.88 10.48 -11.67
C ARG A 62 45.65 10.56 -12.58
N ASN A 63 44.44 10.44 -12.04
CA ASN A 63 43.20 10.42 -12.85
C ASN A 63 42.00 10.96 -12.07
N LEU A 64 42.17 12.17 -11.55
CA LEU A 64 41.15 12.93 -10.82
C LEU A 64 39.77 12.98 -11.51
N PRO A 65 39.65 13.14 -12.85
CA PRO A 65 38.35 13.22 -13.50
C PRO A 65 37.56 11.91 -13.49
N ALA A 66 38.25 10.76 -13.61
CA ALA A 66 37.61 9.45 -13.58
C ALA A 66 37.17 9.08 -12.15
N PHE A 67 37.98 9.46 -11.15
CA PHE A 67 37.63 9.32 -9.74
C PHE A 67 36.39 10.14 -9.37
N LEU A 68 36.31 11.41 -9.80
CA LEU A 68 35.14 12.27 -9.57
C LEU A 68 33.86 11.71 -10.22
N LYS A 69 33.94 11.19 -11.45
CA LYS A 69 32.80 10.56 -12.13
C LYS A 69 32.29 9.33 -11.37
N ALA A 70 33.19 8.45 -10.93
CA ALA A 70 32.80 7.28 -10.14
C ALA A 70 32.15 7.70 -8.81
N PHE A 71 32.72 8.68 -8.11
CA PHE A 71 32.19 9.21 -6.86
C PHE A 71 30.78 9.81 -7.02
N VAL A 72 30.51 10.53 -8.12
CA VAL A 72 29.18 11.08 -8.43
C VAL A 72 28.14 9.97 -8.69
N VAL A 73 28.51 8.90 -9.40
CA VAL A 73 27.61 7.76 -9.66
C VAL A 73 27.28 7.03 -8.34
N ILE A 74 28.30 6.78 -7.51
CA ILE A 74 28.13 6.16 -6.19
C ILE A 74 27.29 7.03 -5.28
N GLY A 75 27.56 8.34 -5.24
CA GLY A 75 26.79 9.32 -4.46
C GLY A 75 25.32 9.32 -4.87
N THR A 76 25.03 9.37 -6.17
CA THR A 76 23.67 9.31 -6.71
C THR A 76 22.95 8.02 -6.34
N LEU A 77 23.60 6.86 -6.50
CA LEU A 77 23.02 5.55 -6.15
C LEU A 77 22.82 5.40 -4.63
N SER A 78 23.70 5.97 -3.82
CA SER A 78 23.59 5.99 -2.35
C SER A 78 22.43 6.90 -1.89
N CYS A 79 22.24 8.05 -2.54
CA CYS A 79 21.08 8.91 -2.33
C CYS A 79 19.79 8.17 -2.66
N LEU A 80 19.71 7.47 -3.81
CA LEU A 80 18.56 6.65 -4.18
C LEU A 80 18.28 5.51 -3.18
N GLY A 81 19.32 4.83 -2.69
CA GLY A 81 19.19 3.78 -1.66
C GLY A 81 18.69 4.33 -0.31
N ASN A 82 19.13 5.54 0.07
CA ASN A 82 18.67 6.21 1.30
C ASN A 82 17.29 6.84 1.19
N CYS A 83 16.81 7.17 -0.02
CA CYS A 83 15.43 7.64 -0.23
C CYS A 83 14.41 6.62 0.29
N GLY A 84 14.69 5.31 0.23
CA GLY A 84 13.81 4.26 0.78
C GLY A 84 13.67 4.31 2.31
N GLY A 85 14.71 4.76 3.03
CA GLY A 85 14.66 5.00 4.47
C GLY A 85 13.99 6.32 4.83
N TRP A 86 14.10 7.33 3.96
CA TRP A 86 13.40 8.61 4.09
C TRP A 86 11.89 8.45 3.86
N MET A 87 11.45 7.65 2.88
CA MET A 87 10.03 7.37 2.65
C MET A 87 9.33 6.70 3.85
N LYS A 88 10.03 5.84 4.62
CA LYS A 88 9.52 5.31 5.89
C LYS A 88 9.38 6.39 6.97
N LYS A 89 10.27 7.39 7.00
CA LYS A 89 10.20 8.54 7.91
C LYS A 89 9.15 9.58 7.49
N PHE A 90 8.72 9.56 6.23
CA PHE A 90 7.61 10.38 5.71
C PHE A 90 6.23 9.72 5.89
N GLN A 91 6.13 8.65 6.67
CA GLN A 91 4.85 8.26 7.26
C GLN A 91 4.47 9.33 8.29
N GLY A 92 3.92 10.44 7.79
CA GLY A 92 3.34 11.50 8.58
C GLY A 92 2.07 11.01 9.29
N PRO A 93 1.45 11.88 10.11
CA PRO A 93 0.19 11.54 10.75
C PRO A 93 -0.86 11.15 9.72
N ASP A 94 -1.86 10.38 10.17
CA ASP A 94 -3.04 10.12 9.37
C ASP A 94 -3.65 11.46 8.93
N LYS A 95 -4.14 11.49 7.69
CA LYS A 95 -4.68 12.69 7.06
C LYS A 95 -6.12 12.45 6.62
N ARG A 96 -6.92 13.50 6.71
CA ARG A 96 -8.27 13.49 6.18
C ARG A 96 -8.23 13.72 4.67
N ILE A 97 -8.86 12.83 3.92
CA ILE A 97 -9.04 12.94 2.47
C ILE A 97 -10.54 13.09 2.21
N ALA A 98 -10.93 14.16 1.52
CA ALA A 98 -12.32 14.44 1.16
C ALA A 98 -12.56 14.22 -0.34
N GLY A 99 -13.69 13.63 -0.67
CA GLY A 99 -14.25 13.50 -2.01
C GLY A 99 -15.18 14.66 -2.37
N THR A 100 -15.85 14.54 -3.51
CA THR A 100 -16.65 15.61 -4.13
C THR A 100 -17.98 15.90 -3.43
N SER A 101 -18.62 14.89 -2.84
CA SER A 101 -19.91 15.02 -2.11
C SER A 101 -19.76 15.34 -0.62
N GLY A 102 -18.54 15.69 -0.18
CA GLY A 102 -18.22 15.88 1.23
C GLY A 102 -17.96 14.59 1.99
N VAL A 103 -18.06 13.43 1.33
CA VAL A 103 -17.54 12.15 1.86
C VAL A 103 -16.07 12.32 2.21
N SER A 104 -15.64 11.82 3.37
CA SER A 104 -14.24 11.87 3.78
C SER A 104 -13.82 10.63 4.54
N VAL A 105 -12.54 10.30 4.45
CA VAL A 105 -11.89 9.24 5.23
C VAL A 105 -10.64 9.78 5.91
N GLU A 106 -10.26 9.20 7.03
CA GLU A 106 -8.91 9.31 7.60
C GLU A 106 -8.07 8.19 7.03
N ALA A 107 -6.98 8.54 6.36
CA ALA A 107 -6.09 7.59 5.73
C ALA A 107 -4.63 7.88 6.08
N PRO A 108 -3.78 6.85 6.08
CA PRO A 108 -2.36 7.05 6.28
C PRO A 108 -1.73 8.03 5.28
N SER A 109 -0.62 8.67 5.67
CA SER A 109 -0.02 9.74 4.87
C SER A 109 0.45 9.29 3.47
N ASP A 110 0.79 8.00 3.33
CA ASP A 110 1.19 7.31 2.10
C ASP A 110 0.00 6.94 1.18
N TRP A 111 -1.21 7.37 1.51
CA TRP A 111 -2.42 7.19 0.69
C TRP A 111 -2.80 8.48 -0.03
N MET A 112 -3.52 8.37 -1.14
CA MET A 112 -4.01 9.53 -1.89
C MET A 112 -5.36 9.25 -2.54
N ALA A 113 -6.12 10.33 -2.76
CA ALA A 113 -7.31 10.26 -3.61
C ALA A 113 -6.90 9.94 -5.05
N THR A 114 -7.64 9.06 -5.69
CA THR A 114 -7.44 8.70 -7.10
C THR A 114 -8.71 8.96 -7.89
N ALA A 115 -8.59 8.95 -9.22
CA ALA A 115 -9.77 8.89 -10.08
C ALA A 115 -10.64 7.69 -9.66
N HIS A 116 -11.94 7.94 -9.54
CA HIS A 116 -12.91 6.96 -9.06
C HIS A 116 -13.98 6.72 -10.13
N PRO A 117 -14.67 5.57 -10.09
CA PRO A 117 -15.84 5.32 -10.92
C PRO A 117 -16.89 6.43 -10.74
N LYS A 118 -17.75 6.66 -11.75
CA LYS A 118 -18.81 7.68 -11.69
C LYS A 118 -19.76 7.51 -10.50
N GLU A 119 -19.95 6.28 -10.04
CA GLU A 119 -20.84 5.91 -8.94
C GLU A 119 -20.17 6.04 -7.56
N ALA A 120 -18.85 6.20 -7.53
CA ALA A 120 -18.10 6.38 -6.30
C ALA A 120 -17.94 7.85 -5.96
N GLU A 121 -17.99 8.13 -4.66
CA GLU A 121 -17.84 9.48 -4.11
C GLU A 121 -16.39 9.79 -3.73
N LEU A 122 -15.63 8.74 -3.41
CA LEU A 122 -14.23 8.82 -3.07
C LEU A 122 -13.56 7.48 -3.32
N MET A 123 -12.38 7.50 -3.94
CA MET A 123 -11.47 6.36 -3.96
C MET A 123 -10.12 6.84 -3.43
N VAL A 124 -9.58 6.10 -2.47
CA VAL A 124 -8.23 6.33 -1.94
C VAL A 124 -7.39 5.07 -2.11
N MET A 125 -6.10 5.24 -2.35
CA MET A 125 -5.17 4.14 -2.59
C MET A 125 -3.80 4.47 -2.01
N ASP A 126 -3.09 3.46 -1.53
CA ASP A 126 -1.68 3.60 -1.14
C ASP A 126 -0.80 3.88 -2.37
N TRP A 127 0.33 4.56 -2.19
CA TRP A 127 1.26 4.86 -3.29
C TRP A 127 1.82 3.60 -3.98
N ALA A 128 1.81 2.46 -3.28
CA ALA A 128 2.28 1.19 -3.81
C ALA A 128 1.22 0.48 -4.68
N GLY A 129 -0.03 0.94 -4.70
CA GLY A 129 -1.13 0.29 -5.41
C GLY A 129 -1.46 -1.11 -4.88
N THR A 130 -1.17 -1.36 -3.60
CA THR A 130 -1.41 -2.64 -2.93
C THR A 130 -2.69 -2.65 -2.10
N ALA A 131 -3.21 -1.49 -1.76
CA ALA A 131 -4.43 -1.32 -0.99
C ALA A 131 -5.23 -0.12 -1.49
N SER A 132 -6.54 -0.29 -1.67
CA SER A 132 -7.46 0.80 -1.97
C SER A 132 -8.74 0.69 -1.16
N VAL A 133 -9.42 1.82 -0.97
CA VAL A 133 -10.76 1.92 -0.39
C VAL A 133 -11.59 2.85 -1.26
N THR A 134 -12.78 2.39 -1.65
CA THR A 134 -13.76 3.16 -2.38
C THR A 134 -15.01 3.30 -1.53
N VAL A 135 -15.56 4.51 -1.48
CA VAL A 135 -16.77 4.85 -0.72
C VAL A 135 -17.85 5.31 -1.69
N MET A 136 -19.05 4.75 -1.52
CA MET A 136 -20.26 5.07 -2.28
C MET A 136 -21.38 5.42 -1.30
N ILE A 137 -22.21 6.41 -1.63
CA ILE A 137 -23.42 6.70 -0.87
C ILE A 137 -24.55 5.83 -1.44
N ALA A 138 -25.09 4.94 -0.63
CA ALA A 138 -26.15 4.00 -1.04
C ALA A 138 -27.56 4.59 -0.89
N GLY A 139 -27.73 5.60 -0.04
CA GLY A 139 -29.03 6.25 0.16
C GLY A 139 -29.23 6.79 1.58
N PRO A 140 -30.46 7.23 1.91
CA PRO A 140 -30.81 7.65 3.26
C PRO A 140 -30.86 6.45 4.22
N ALA A 141 -30.51 6.67 5.48
CA ALA A 141 -30.62 5.70 6.56
C ALA A 141 -31.47 6.25 7.70
N ASP A 142 -32.29 5.40 8.31
CA ASP A 142 -33.12 5.79 9.44
C ASP A 142 -32.27 6.20 10.65
N PRO A 143 -32.71 7.19 11.44
CA PRO A 143 -32.07 7.49 12.71
C PRO A 143 -32.17 6.28 13.66
N GLY A 144 -31.06 5.95 14.34
CA GLY A 144 -31.04 4.85 15.32
C GLY A 144 -30.89 3.44 14.72
N VAL A 145 -30.24 3.33 13.55
CA VAL A 145 -29.91 2.03 12.93
C VAL A 145 -29.36 1.03 13.94
N THR A 146 -30.01 -0.13 14.02
CA THR A 146 -29.59 -1.26 14.85
C THR A 146 -28.56 -2.13 14.14
N THR A 147 -27.80 -2.93 14.90
CA THR A 147 -26.84 -3.89 14.32
C THR A 147 -27.51 -4.90 13.39
N ALA A 148 -28.73 -5.33 13.70
CA ALA A 148 -29.52 -6.23 12.85
C ALA A 148 -29.83 -5.62 11.48
N GLN A 149 -30.18 -4.32 11.44
CA GLN A 149 -30.40 -3.61 10.17
C GLN A 149 -29.11 -3.45 9.36
N VAL A 150 -27.96 -3.27 10.01
CA VAL A 150 -26.65 -3.26 9.33
C VAL A 150 -26.35 -4.63 8.72
N GLU A 151 -26.60 -5.71 9.46
CA GLU A 151 -26.42 -7.09 8.99
C GLU A 151 -27.32 -7.42 7.80
N GLU A 152 -28.60 -7.05 7.86
CA GLU A 152 -29.56 -7.24 6.76
C GLU A 152 -29.16 -6.45 5.51
N THR A 153 -28.76 -5.19 5.70
CA THR A 153 -28.31 -4.34 4.58
C THR A 153 -27.02 -4.88 3.95
N LEU A 154 -26.09 -5.39 4.77
CA LEU A 154 -24.90 -6.04 4.29
C LEU A 154 -25.24 -7.31 3.50
N ALA A 155 -26.14 -8.16 4.00
CA ALA A 155 -26.57 -9.37 3.29
C ALA A 155 -27.21 -9.05 1.92
N ALA A 156 -28.04 -8.01 1.83
CA ALA A 156 -28.62 -7.55 0.57
C ALA A 156 -27.55 -7.06 -0.42
N PHE A 157 -26.53 -6.34 0.08
CA PHE A 157 -25.40 -5.90 -0.74
C PHE A 157 -24.54 -7.07 -1.23
N GLU A 158 -24.31 -8.07 -0.37
CA GLU A 158 -23.59 -9.29 -0.71
C GLU A 158 -24.32 -10.12 -1.76
N GLU A 159 -25.65 -10.19 -1.69
CA GLU A 159 -26.46 -10.91 -2.67
C GLU A 159 -26.29 -10.32 -4.08
N GLN A 160 -26.24 -8.98 -4.18
CA GLN A 160 -25.93 -8.29 -5.44
C GLN A 160 -24.49 -8.54 -5.90
N ALA A 161 -23.55 -8.66 -4.97
CA ALA A 161 -22.13 -8.89 -5.26
C ALA A 161 -21.76 -10.37 -5.46
N ARG A 162 -22.67 -11.32 -5.16
CA ARG A 162 -22.39 -12.76 -5.10
C ARG A 162 -21.78 -13.32 -6.38
N GLY A 163 -22.22 -12.82 -7.54
CA GLY A 163 -21.66 -13.20 -8.85
C GLY A 163 -20.22 -12.73 -9.10
N LEU A 164 -19.67 -11.86 -8.24
CA LEU A 164 -18.36 -11.22 -8.39
C LEU A 164 -17.35 -11.66 -7.33
N VAL A 165 -17.78 -11.88 -6.07
CA VAL A 165 -16.87 -12.09 -4.94
C VAL A 165 -16.86 -13.52 -4.37
N GLY A 166 -17.82 -14.37 -4.74
CA GLY A 166 -17.91 -15.74 -4.23
C GLY A 166 -18.33 -15.80 -2.75
N GLU A 167 -17.87 -16.82 -2.02
CA GLU A 167 -18.21 -17.02 -0.61
C GLU A 167 -17.30 -16.21 0.33
N PRO A 168 -17.83 -15.70 1.45
CA PRO A 168 -17.04 -14.93 2.41
C PRO A 168 -16.04 -15.83 3.15
N VAL A 169 -14.81 -15.33 3.31
CA VAL A 169 -13.74 -16.00 4.08
C VAL A 169 -13.60 -15.46 5.51
N GLY A 170 -14.27 -14.34 5.82
CA GLY A 170 -14.24 -13.73 7.15
C GLY A 170 -15.21 -12.58 7.31
N SER A 171 -15.33 -12.07 8.54
CA SER A 171 -16.08 -10.86 8.88
C SER A 171 -15.26 -9.94 9.78
N PHE A 172 -15.59 -8.65 9.74
CA PHE A 172 -14.99 -7.65 10.62
C PHE A 172 -16.04 -6.61 11.04
N VAL A 173 -15.86 -6.08 12.25
CA VAL A 173 -16.66 -4.98 12.80
C VAL A 173 -15.81 -3.71 12.76
N CYS A 174 -16.32 -2.65 12.14
CA CYS A 174 -15.62 -1.38 11.94
C CYS A 174 -16.25 -0.21 12.72
N GLY A 175 -17.14 -0.52 13.67
CA GLY A 175 -17.84 0.45 14.52
C GLY A 175 -19.22 -0.06 14.92
N THR A 176 -19.96 0.73 15.70
CA THR A 176 -21.30 0.36 16.20
C THR A 176 -22.36 0.23 15.10
N SER A 177 -22.17 0.95 13.99
CA SER A 177 -23.05 0.94 12.81
C SER A 177 -22.31 0.54 11.53
N CYS A 178 -21.26 -0.28 11.67
CA CYS A 178 -20.36 -0.65 10.57
C CYS A 178 -19.95 -2.13 10.65
N LEU A 179 -20.32 -2.90 9.63
CA LEU A 179 -19.99 -4.31 9.50
C LEU A 179 -19.47 -4.60 8.09
N GLY A 180 -18.56 -5.57 7.97
CA GLY A 180 -18.12 -6.05 6.67
C GLY A 180 -17.70 -7.50 6.63
N ARG A 181 -17.51 -7.98 5.39
CA ARG A 181 -17.01 -9.31 5.04
C ARG A 181 -15.75 -9.23 4.22
N GLU A 182 -14.91 -10.25 4.36
CA GLU A 182 -13.75 -10.48 3.52
C GLU A 182 -14.04 -11.57 2.49
N TYR A 183 -13.57 -11.37 1.27
CA TYR A 183 -13.67 -12.32 0.15
C TYR A 183 -12.30 -12.48 -0.50
N ASP A 184 -11.91 -13.71 -0.82
CA ASP A 184 -10.78 -13.95 -1.71
C ASP A 184 -11.29 -14.13 -3.14
N VAL A 185 -10.80 -13.30 -4.05
CA VAL A 185 -11.22 -13.27 -5.45
C VAL A 185 -10.00 -13.43 -6.35
N GLU A 186 -10.10 -14.29 -7.37
CA GLU A 186 -9.13 -14.31 -8.45
C GLU A 186 -9.64 -13.52 -9.65
N ARG A 187 -8.87 -12.52 -10.08
CA ARG A 187 -9.19 -11.71 -11.26
C ARG A 187 -7.95 -11.53 -12.11
N SER A 188 -8.04 -11.89 -13.39
CA SER A 188 -6.94 -11.76 -14.35
C SER A 188 -5.62 -12.40 -13.87
N GLY A 189 -5.71 -13.58 -13.23
CA GLY A 189 -4.55 -14.31 -12.69
C GLY A 189 -3.94 -13.70 -11.43
N ARG A 190 -4.58 -12.69 -10.83
CA ARG A 190 -4.17 -12.08 -9.56
C ARG A 190 -5.17 -12.45 -8.47
N SER A 191 -4.65 -12.96 -7.37
CA SER A 191 -5.45 -13.18 -6.17
C SER A 191 -5.53 -11.87 -5.38
N LEU A 192 -6.77 -11.45 -5.13
CA LEU A 192 -7.17 -10.23 -4.45
C LEU A 192 -7.93 -10.61 -3.17
N ARG A 193 -7.86 -9.74 -2.17
CA ARG A 193 -8.82 -9.77 -1.07
C ARG A 193 -9.69 -8.54 -1.12
N VAL A 194 -11.00 -8.77 -1.21
CA VAL A 194 -12.02 -7.72 -1.25
C VAL A 194 -12.67 -7.66 0.12
N LEU A 195 -12.76 -6.46 0.68
CA LEU A 195 -13.47 -6.18 1.92
C LEU A 195 -14.73 -5.41 1.54
N LEU A 196 -15.90 -5.99 1.72
CA LEU A 196 -17.17 -5.29 1.53
C LEU A 196 -17.70 -4.87 2.89
N ALA A 197 -18.07 -3.61 3.05
CA ALA A 197 -18.61 -3.09 4.30
C ALA A 197 -19.80 -2.17 4.05
N VAL A 198 -20.74 -2.22 4.97
CA VAL A 198 -21.87 -1.29 5.07
C VAL A 198 -21.72 -0.48 6.34
N LYS A 199 -21.90 0.84 6.22
CA LYS A 199 -21.86 1.76 7.35
C LYS A 199 -23.06 2.71 7.32
N SER A 200 -23.74 2.87 8.45
CA SER A 200 -24.70 3.97 8.64
C SER A 200 -24.02 5.11 9.40
N VAL A 201 -24.04 6.31 8.83
CA VAL A 201 -23.49 7.51 9.48
C VAL A 201 -24.25 8.76 9.01
N ASN A 202 -24.63 9.62 9.95
CA ASN A 202 -25.30 10.90 9.69
C ASN A 202 -26.57 10.79 8.79
N GLY A 203 -27.37 9.73 9.01
CA GLY A 203 -28.61 9.50 8.27
C GLY A 203 -28.41 9.01 6.84
N ARG A 204 -27.24 8.44 6.52
CA ARG A 204 -26.94 7.86 5.21
C ARG A 204 -26.30 6.49 5.34
N TRP A 205 -26.64 5.62 4.39
CA TRP A 205 -25.94 4.37 4.15
C TRP A 205 -24.75 4.60 3.25
N LEU A 206 -23.61 4.08 3.65
CA LEU A 206 -22.38 4.03 2.86
C LEU A 206 -22.10 2.58 2.51
N PHE A 207 -21.85 2.33 1.23
CA PHE A 207 -21.27 1.09 0.75
C PHE A 207 -19.79 1.34 0.50
N ILE A 208 -18.96 0.57 1.19
CA ILE A 208 -17.52 0.75 1.19
C ILE A 208 -16.89 -0.55 0.73
N HIS A 209 -16.01 -0.49 -0.26
CA HIS A 209 -15.21 -1.64 -0.65
C HIS A 209 -13.73 -1.34 -0.53
N GLY A 210 -13.01 -2.22 0.17
CA GLY A 210 -11.55 -2.26 0.22
C GLY A 210 -11.02 -3.33 -0.73
N THR A 211 -9.89 -3.06 -1.40
CA THR A 211 -9.19 -4.08 -2.19
C THR A 211 -7.75 -4.19 -1.73
N LEU A 212 -7.29 -5.41 -1.54
CA LEU A 212 -5.92 -5.77 -1.16
C LEU A 212 -5.32 -6.68 -2.24
N VAL A 213 -4.12 -6.35 -2.69
CA VAL A 213 -3.42 -7.08 -3.76
C VAL A 213 -2.24 -7.88 -3.19
N GLY A 214 -2.09 -9.13 -3.64
CA GLY A 214 -0.90 -9.94 -3.39
C GLY A 214 -0.76 -10.46 -1.96
N SER A 215 0.46 -10.68 -1.49
CA SER A 215 0.77 -11.25 -0.16
C SER A 215 0.74 -10.25 0.99
N SER A 216 0.48 -8.97 0.72
CA SER A 216 0.39 -7.91 1.73
C SER A 216 -0.91 -7.93 2.54
N ARG A 217 -1.85 -8.84 2.24
CA ARG A 217 -3.21 -8.92 2.82
C ARG A 217 -3.22 -8.86 4.34
N LEU A 218 -2.40 -9.69 5.00
CA LEU A 218 -2.40 -9.80 6.47
C LEU A 218 -1.86 -8.54 7.15
N LYS A 219 -0.95 -7.80 6.51
CA LYS A 219 -0.35 -6.58 7.08
C LYS A 219 -1.18 -5.33 6.79
N GLN A 220 -1.84 -5.28 5.63
CA GLN A 220 -2.62 -4.12 5.19
C GLN A 220 -4.09 -4.19 5.60
N SER A 221 -4.64 -5.38 5.92
CA SER A 221 -6.05 -5.52 6.33
C SER A 221 -6.43 -4.59 7.49
N PRO A 222 -5.67 -4.50 8.61
CA PRO A 222 -6.00 -3.58 9.68
C PRO A 222 -6.01 -2.10 9.26
N ARG A 223 -5.11 -1.71 8.33
CA ARG A 223 -5.05 -0.34 7.81
C ARG A 223 -6.26 -0.04 6.92
N VAL A 224 -6.64 -0.97 6.05
CA VAL A 224 -7.85 -0.86 5.23
C VAL A 224 -9.09 -0.76 6.11
N VAL A 225 -9.23 -1.63 7.12
CA VAL A 225 -10.37 -1.61 8.05
C VAL A 225 -10.43 -0.29 8.81
N ALA A 226 -9.30 0.29 9.22
CA ALA A 226 -9.26 1.61 9.85
C ALA A 226 -9.75 2.73 8.90
N VAL A 227 -9.32 2.71 7.64
CA VAL A 227 -9.80 3.67 6.61
C VAL A 227 -11.31 3.51 6.39
N ILE A 228 -11.81 2.27 6.28
CA ILE A 228 -13.25 1.97 6.17
C ILE A 228 -14.01 2.51 7.39
N ALA A 229 -13.52 2.23 8.59
CA ALA A 229 -14.12 2.69 9.85
C ALA A 229 -14.18 4.22 9.94
N SER A 230 -13.21 4.93 9.36
CA SER A 230 -13.17 6.39 9.38
C SER A 230 -14.12 7.09 8.40
N ALA A 231 -14.72 6.35 7.45
CA ALA A 231 -15.55 6.94 6.41
C ALA A 231 -16.74 7.72 6.99
N ALA A 232 -16.85 8.98 6.60
CA ALA A 232 -17.87 9.90 7.08
C ALA A 232 -18.47 10.69 5.91
N VAL A 233 -19.70 11.15 6.08
CA VAL A 233 -20.41 12.01 5.13
C VAL A 233 -21.10 13.13 5.91
N PRO A 234 -21.33 14.33 5.33
CA PRO A 234 -22.08 15.38 6.00
C PRO A 234 -23.50 14.92 6.31
N PRO A 235 -24.15 15.48 7.35
CA PRO A 235 -25.55 15.20 7.63
C PRO A 235 -26.43 15.48 6.42
N ALA A 236 -27.42 14.61 6.21
CA ALA A 236 -28.43 14.84 5.19
C ALA A 236 -29.10 16.20 5.43
N PRO A 237 -29.34 17.01 4.38
CA PRO A 237 -30.05 18.26 4.52
C PRO A 237 -31.44 17.97 5.10
N VAL A 238 -31.74 18.56 6.25
CA VAL A 238 -33.06 18.49 6.86
C VAL A 238 -33.98 19.30 5.95
N THR A 239 -34.81 18.63 5.13
CA THR A 239 -35.91 19.32 4.46
C THR A 239 -36.96 19.64 5.51
N PRO A 240 -37.21 20.92 5.83
CA PRO A 240 -38.37 21.27 6.66
C PRO A 240 -39.63 20.86 5.88
N HIS A 241 -40.44 20.01 6.51
CA HIS A 241 -41.81 19.73 6.09
C HIS A 241 -42.74 20.87 6.51
#